data_AF-A0A496RT26-F1
#
_entry.id   AF-A0A496RT26-F1
#
_cell.length_a   1.000
_cell.length_b   1.000
_cell.length_c   1.000
_cell.angle_alpha   90.00
_cell.angle_beta   90.00
_cell.angle_gamma   90.00
#
_symmetry.space_group_name_H-M   'P 1'
#
loop_
_entity.id
_entity.type
_entity.pdbx_description
1 polymer ?
#
loop_
_entity_poly.entity_id
_entity_poly.type
_entity_poly.pdbx_seq_one_letter_code
_entity_poly.pdbx_strand_id
1 'polypeptide(L)'
;MTKILTRKSRNRLEGYDYSQSNYYYVTVCTDNRKGQFGEIKDNRMLLNYHGQIVKQQWQWLAKQYSYITLDEYVVMPNHVHGILIINKRTGHDLSLQIKIKSLSSLIGAFKTTSSKLIHQNGLSDFTWQRSFHDHIILNDKSLTKIQEYIINNPSTWDQDENNIKNYA
;
A
#
# COMPACT_ATOMS: atom_id res chain seq x y z
N MET A 1 22.06 -18.78 -5.45
CA MET A 1 22.25 -17.71 -6.44
C MET A 1 21.69 -16.42 -5.84
N THR A 2 22.54 -15.40 -5.79
CA THR A 2 22.40 -14.03 -5.28
C THR A 2 21.36 -13.78 -4.16
N LYS A 3 21.78 -14.03 -2.91
CA LYS A 3 21.20 -13.42 -1.71
C LYS A 3 21.35 -11.90 -1.84
N ILE A 4 20.27 -11.17 -2.08
CA ILE A 4 20.25 -9.72 -1.90
C ILE A 4 20.11 -9.46 -0.39
N LEU A 5 21.23 -9.52 0.34
CA LEU A 5 21.32 -8.87 1.64
C LEU A 5 21.88 -7.48 1.41
N THR A 6 21.01 -6.48 1.18
CA THR A 6 21.46 -5.08 1.16
C THR A 6 20.44 -4.12 1.76
N ARG A 7 20.70 -3.83 3.03
CA ARG A 7 20.63 -2.50 3.67
C ARG A 7 19.24 -1.97 4.06
N LYS A 8 18.98 -2.02 5.38
CA LYS A 8 18.02 -1.18 6.10
C LYS A 8 18.40 0.30 5.91
N SER A 9 17.98 0.92 4.81
CA SER A 9 18.17 2.35 4.55
C SER A 9 17.30 2.78 3.37
N ARG A 10 16.27 3.59 3.64
CA ARG A 10 16.24 4.98 3.17
C ARG A 10 15.00 5.65 3.74
N ASN A 11 15.23 6.64 4.59
CA ASN A 11 14.26 7.69 4.85
C ASN A 11 13.79 8.24 3.51
N ARG A 12 12.53 8.66 3.45
CA ARG A 12 11.93 9.39 2.33
C ARG A 12 12.95 10.33 1.68
N LEU A 13 12.90 10.46 0.34
CA LEU A 13 13.78 11.37 -0.39
C LEU A 13 13.68 12.76 0.23
N GLU A 14 14.76 13.20 0.86
CA GLU A 14 14.78 14.43 1.65
C GLU A 14 14.49 15.63 0.76
N GLY A 15 13.62 16.53 1.23
CA GLY A 15 13.18 17.69 0.45
C GLY A 15 12.21 17.38 -0.70
N TYR A 16 11.85 16.10 -0.94
CA TYR A 16 10.88 15.76 -1.98
C TYR A 16 9.44 16.04 -1.55
N ASP A 17 8.68 16.71 -2.40
CA ASP A 17 7.24 16.91 -2.22
C ASP A 17 6.46 15.67 -2.68
N TYR A 18 6.10 14.82 -1.73
CA TYR A 18 5.28 13.62 -1.95
C TYR A 18 3.81 13.89 -2.29
N SER A 19 3.44 15.12 -2.63
CA SER A 19 2.16 15.43 -3.29
C SER A 19 2.31 15.56 -4.81
N GLN A 20 3.52 15.56 -5.37
CA GLN A 20 3.77 15.72 -6.80
C GLN A 20 3.22 14.58 -7.64
N SER A 21 2.96 14.88 -8.92
CA SER A 21 2.51 13.87 -9.88
C SER A 21 3.57 12.80 -10.05
N ASN A 22 3.28 11.57 -9.62
CA ASN A 22 4.20 10.45 -9.73
C ASN A 22 3.52 9.12 -9.40
N TYR A 23 4.24 8.04 -9.69
CA TYR A 23 3.92 6.67 -9.29
C TYR A 23 4.61 6.39 -7.96
N TYR A 24 3.84 5.99 -6.95
CA TYR A 24 4.35 5.66 -5.62
C TYR A 24 4.00 4.21 -5.29
N TYR A 25 5.02 3.37 -5.18
CA TYR A 25 4.89 2.06 -4.56
C TYR A 25 4.87 2.23 -3.04
N VAL A 26 3.93 1.55 -2.38
CA VAL A 26 3.86 1.54 -0.91
C VAL A 26 3.66 0.14 -0.35
N THR A 27 4.15 -0.05 0.87
CA THR A 27 3.85 -1.22 1.71
C THR A 27 3.29 -0.75 3.04
N VAL A 28 2.08 -1.19 3.37
CA VAL A 28 1.36 -0.83 4.59
C VAL A 28 1.09 -2.08 5.43
N CYS A 29 1.83 -2.25 6.54
CA CYS A 29 1.75 -3.46 7.38
C CYS A 29 0.86 -3.27 8.61
N THR A 30 0.18 -4.33 9.03
CA THR A 30 -0.44 -4.44 10.35
C THR A 30 0.60 -4.37 11.45
N ASP A 31 0.18 -3.89 12.62
CA ASP A 31 1.04 -3.90 13.79
C ASP A 31 1.53 -5.32 14.11
N ASN A 32 2.81 -5.44 14.44
CA ASN A 32 3.49 -6.72 14.65
C ASN A 32 3.31 -7.76 13.52
N ARG A 33 2.94 -7.32 12.30
CA ARG A 33 2.73 -8.20 11.14
C ARG A 33 1.69 -9.30 11.40
N LYS A 34 0.68 -9.03 12.25
CA LYS A 34 -0.43 -9.94 12.52
C LYS A 34 -1.23 -10.23 11.24
N GLY A 35 -1.41 -11.52 10.92
CA GLY A 35 -2.19 -11.99 9.78
C GLY A 35 -3.71 -11.83 9.98
N GLN A 36 -4.22 -10.62 9.84
CA GLN A 36 -5.62 -10.28 10.17
C GLN A 36 -6.54 -10.20 8.94
N PHE A 37 -5.99 -10.24 7.72
CA PHE A 37 -6.75 -10.02 6.48
C PHE A 37 -7.13 -11.31 5.74
N GLY A 38 -6.73 -12.46 6.25
CA GLY A 38 -6.98 -13.77 5.65
C GLY A 38 -5.73 -14.63 5.64
N GLU A 39 -5.67 -15.57 4.72
CA GLU A 39 -4.59 -16.55 4.63
C GLU A 39 -4.19 -16.83 3.18
N ILE A 40 -2.99 -17.38 3.01
CA ILE A 40 -2.54 -17.90 1.72
C ILE A 40 -2.86 -19.39 1.67
N LYS A 41 -3.63 -19.80 0.66
CA LYS A 41 -3.95 -21.21 0.38
C LYS A 41 -3.73 -21.48 -1.11
N ASP A 42 -3.04 -22.56 -1.42
CA ASP A 42 -2.70 -22.94 -2.79
C ASP A 42 -2.09 -21.78 -3.60
N ASN A 43 -1.12 -21.07 -3.00
CA ASN A 43 -0.42 -19.91 -3.58
C ASN A 43 -1.33 -18.72 -3.93
N ARG A 44 -2.51 -18.63 -3.30
CA ARG A 44 -3.50 -17.57 -3.52
C ARG A 44 -3.91 -16.94 -2.21
N MET A 45 -4.15 -15.64 -2.26
CA MET A 45 -4.74 -14.92 -1.14
C MET A 45 -6.23 -15.21 -1.03
N LEU A 46 -6.65 -15.77 0.11
CA LEU A 46 -8.03 -15.89 0.53
C LEU A 46 -8.34 -14.80 1.55
N LEU A 47 -9.00 -13.73 1.09
CA LEU A 47 -9.39 -12.63 1.97
C LEU A 47 -10.53 -13.05 2.90
N ASN A 48 -10.34 -12.81 4.19
CA ASN A 48 -11.45 -12.82 5.14
C ASN A 48 -12.23 -11.50 5.05
N TYR A 49 -13.23 -11.34 5.91
CA TYR A 49 -14.07 -10.14 5.94
C TYR A 49 -13.27 -8.85 6.17
N HIS A 50 -12.28 -8.84 7.06
CA HIS A 50 -11.43 -7.66 7.29
C HIS A 50 -10.51 -7.36 6.10
N GLY A 51 -9.97 -8.39 5.44
CA GLY A 51 -9.22 -8.23 4.20
C GLY A 51 -10.05 -7.64 3.06
N GLN A 52 -11.34 -7.98 3.00
CA GLN A 52 -12.28 -7.34 2.06
C GLN A 52 -12.50 -5.86 2.38
N ILE A 53 -12.63 -5.48 3.66
CA ILE A 53 -12.68 -4.07 4.07
C ILE A 53 -11.43 -3.34 3.61
N VAL A 54 -10.24 -3.91 3.85
CA VAL A 54 -8.97 -3.31 3.43
C VAL A 54 -8.92 -3.11 1.91
N LYS A 55 -9.29 -4.13 1.12
CA LYS A 55 -9.36 -4.03 -0.34
C LYS A 55 -10.32 -2.91 -0.78
N GLN A 56 -11.50 -2.85 -0.18
CA GLN A 56 -12.50 -1.82 -0.52
C GLN A 56 -12.01 -0.42 -0.19
N GLN A 57 -11.34 -0.23 0.95
CA GLN A 57 -10.82 1.07 1.36
C GLN A 57 -9.59 1.51 0.57
N TRP A 58 -8.79 0.57 0.07
CA TRP A 58 -7.76 0.87 -0.91
C TRP A 58 -8.40 1.44 -2.19
N GLN A 59 -9.38 0.74 -2.75
CA GLN A 59 -10.13 1.18 -3.94
C GLN A 59 -10.90 2.49 -3.72
N TRP A 60 -11.38 2.73 -2.51
CA TRP A 60 -12.08 3.95 -2.13
C TRP A 60 -11.20 5.20 -2.30
N LEU A 61 -9.87 5.10 -2.17
CA LEU A 61 -8.98 6.25 -2.40
C LEU A 61 -9.18 6.88 -3.78
N ALA A 62 -9.26 6.09 -4.85
CA ALA A 62 -9.50 6.58 -6.21
C ALA A 62 -10.93 7.10 -6.42
N LYS A 63 -11.90 6.58 -5.67
CA LYS A 63 -13.29 7.09 -5.69
C LYS A 63 -13.41 8.43 -4.97
N GLN A 64 -12.65 8.61 -3.89
CA GLN A 64 -12.69 9.78 -3.04
C GLN A 64 -11.87 10.95 -3.59
N TYR A 65 -10.74 10.66 -4.23
CA TYR A 65 -9.80 11.66 -4.70
C TYR A 65 -9.64 11.53 -6.22
N SER A 66 -10.22 12.48 -6.96
CA SER A 66 -10.22 12.49 -8.44
C SER A 66 -8.84 12.57 -9.09
N TYR A 67 -7.82 12.99 -8.33
CA TYR A 67 -6.41 13.04 -8.75
C TYR A 67 -5.64 11.75 -8.42
N ILE A 68 -6.32 10.71 -7.94
CA ILE A 68 -5.70 9.43 -7.59
C ILE A 68 -6.12 8.36 -8.58
N THR A 69 -5.12 7.65 -9.10
CA THR A 69 -5.30 6.41 -9.85
C THR A 69 -4.59 5.29 -9.11
N LEU A 70 -5.19 4.11 -9.08
CA LEU A 70 -4.57 2.91 -8.52
C LEU A 70 -4.14 2.03 -9.68
N ASP A 71 -2.90 1.57 -9.61
CA ASP A 71 -2.35 0.54 -10.50
C ASP A 71 -2.30 -0.77 -9.68
N GLU A 72 -1.41 -1.70 -9.98
CA GLU A 72 -1.34 -3.00 -9.31
C GLU A 72 -1.24 -2.89 -7.79
N TYR A 73 -2.01 -3.71 -7.10
CA TYR A 73 -1.98 -3.84 -5.65
C TYR A 73 -2.43 -5.23 -5.20
N VAL A 74 -1.99 -5.63 -4.01
CA VAL A 74 -2.39 -6.89 -3.38
C VAL A 74 -2.55 -6.69 -1.87
N VAL A 75 -3.64 -7.23 -1.34
CA VAL A 75 -3.84 -7.38 0.11
C VAL A 75 -3.30 -8.75 0.49
N MET A 76 -2.31 -8.78 1.36
CA MET A 76 -1.69 -9.98 1.91
C MET A 76 -2.22 -10.22 3.32
N PRO A 77 -1.93 -11.37 3.99
CA PRO A 77 -2.48 -11.66 5.31
C PRO A 77 -2.27 -10.55 6.34
N ASN A 78 -1.14 -9.85 6.29
CA ASN A 78 -0.75 -8.85 7.28
C ASN A 78 -0.31 -7.49 6.69
N HIS A 79 -0.44 -7.26 5.39
CA HIS A 79 -0.02 -6.01 4.78
C HIS A 79 -0.71 -5.77 3.44
N VAL A 80 -0.51 -4.57 2.89
CA VAL A 80 -0.91 -4.22 1.53
C VAL A 80 0.31 -3.72 0.78
N HIS A 81 0.56 -4.28 -0.40
CA HIS A 81 1.42 -3.69 -1.40
C HIS A 81 0.57 -3.00 -2.45
N GLY A 82 0.96 -1.82 -2.91
CA GLY A 82 0.21 -1.16 -3.97
C GLY A 82 0.96 -0.02 -4.62
N ILE A 83 0.61 0.22 -5.89
CA ILE A 83 1.05 1.38 -6.65
C ILE A 83 -0.09 2.40 -6.67
N LEU A 84 0.19 3.58 -6.12
CA LEU A 84 -0.71 4.71 -6.09
C LEU A 84 -0.12 5.84 -6.94
N ILE A 85 -0.90 6.33 -7.89
CA ILE A 85 -0.51 7.38 -8.81
C ILE A 85 -1.20 8.67 -8.37
N ILE A 86 -0.42 9.70 -8.09
CA ILE A 86 -0.92 11.06 -7.91
C ILE A 86 -0.82 11.76 -9.26
N ASN A 87 -1.92 12.33 -9.73
CA ASN A 87 -2.01 13.05 -11.00
C ASN A 87 -2.52 14.47 -10.73
N LYS A 88 -1.61 15.41 -10.46
CA LYS A 88 -1.93 16.83 -10.45
C LYS A 88 -2.28 17.24 -11.89
N ARG A 89 -3.54 17.54 -12.15
CA ARG A 89 -3.95 18.16 -13.42
C ARG A 89 -3.26 19.53 -13.56
N THR A 90 -2.74 19.86 -14.75
CA THR A 90 -2.10 21.14 -15.05
C THR A 90 -2.89 21.90 -16.11
N GLY A 91 -3.18 23.20 -15.87
CA GLY A 91 -3.91 24.08 -16.81
C GLY A 91 -5.42 23.85 -16.92
N HIS A 92 -6.19 24.93 -17.16
CA HIS A 92 -7.66 25.06 -17.30
C HIS A 92 -8.58 24.46 -16.19
N ASP A 93 -8.19 23.37 -15.53
CA ASP A 93 -8.86 22.69 -14.40
C ASP A 93 -8.58 23.35 -13.03
N LEU A 94 -7.70 24.35 -12.98
CA LEU A 94 -7.38 25.15 -11.78
C LEU A 94 -8.58 25.95 -11.24
N SER A 95 -9.67 26.05 -12.00
CA SER A 95 -10.92 26.66 -11.52
C SER A 95 -11.49 25.89 -10.31
N LEU A 96 -11.18 24.59 -10.20
CA LEU A 96 -11.41 23.79 -9.02
C LEU A 96 -10.13 23.84 -8.17
N GLN A 97 -10.09 24.67 -7.13
CA GLN A 97 -8.97 24.76 -6.18
C GLN A 97 -8.83 23.48 -5.33
N ILE A 98 -8.56 22.33 -5.97
CA ILE A 98 -8.48 21.04 -5.30
C ILE A 98 -7.14 20.95 -4.58
N LYS A 99 -7.19 20.95 -3.24
CA LYS A 99 -6.01 20.73 -2.40
C LYS A 99 -5.55 19.27 -2.53
N ILE A 100 -4.39 19.08 -3.15
CA ILE A 100 -3.75 17.77 -3.31
C ILE A 100 -3.14 17.33 -1.98
N LYS A 101 -3.50 16.12 -1.55
CA LYS A 101 -2.93 15.48 -0.36
C LYS A 101 -1.58 14.85 -0.69
N SER A 102 -0.64 14.93 0.26
CA SER A 102 0.59 14.15 0.17
C SER A 102 0.31 12.65 0.29
N LEU A 103 1.25 11.83 -0.19
CA LEU A 103 1.20 10.38 -0.02
C LEU A 103 0.93 9.96 1.43
N SER A 104 1.59 10.60 2.41
CA SER A 104 1.35 10.30 3.84
C SER A 104 -0.06 10.60 4.28
N SER A 105 -0.67 11.69 3.79
CA SER A 105 -2.05 12.01 4.13
C SER A 105 -3.05 11.04 3.47
N LEU A 106 -2.75 10.55 2.27
CA LEU A 106 -3.58 9.55 1.57
C LEU A 106 -3.51 8.19 2.28
N ILE A 107 -2.30 7.73 2.61
CA ILE A 107 -2.11 6.50 3.38
C ILE A 107 -2.67 6.64 4.79
N GLY A 108 -2.60 7.83 5.40
CA GLY A 108 -3.28 8.13 6.65
C GLY A 108 -4.79 7.96 6.54
N ALA A 109 -5.41 8.52 5.50
CA ALA A 109 -6.85 8.36 5.25
C ALA A 109 -7.23 6.88 5.05
N PHE A 110 -6.46 6.13 4.25
CA PHE A 110 -6.63 4.69 4.07
C PHE A 110 -6.56 3.92 5.40
N LYS A 111 -5.52 4.16 6.21
CA LYS A 111 -5.35 3.50 7.51
C LYS A 111 -6.50 3.82 8.46
N THR A 112 -6.86 5.09 8.62
CA THR A 112 -7.91 5.52 9.54
C THR A 112 -9.28 4.98 9.14
N THR A 113 -9.64 5.05 7.85
CA THR A 113 -10.95 4.62 7.37
C THR A 113 -11.11 3.11 7.36
N SER A 114 -10.05 2.35 7.04
CA SER A 114 -10.04 0.89 7.18
C SER A 114 -10.10 0.45 8.64
N SER A 115 -9.29 1.03 9.53
CA SER A 115 -9.35 0.72 10.97
C SER A 115 -10.73 0.97 11.54
N LYS A 116 -11.36 2.11 11.22
CA LYS A 116 -12.72 2.44 11.70
C LYS A 116 -13.72 1.34 11.34
N LEU A 117 -13.74 0.91 10.07
CA LEU A 117 -14.67 -0.14 9.62
C LEU A 117 -14.33 -1.50 10.23
N ILE A 118 -13.05 -1.85 10.36
CA ILE A 118 -12.61 -3.11 11.00
C ILE A 118 -13.04 -3.15 12.47
N HIS A 119 -12.84 -2.05 13.21
CA HIS A 119 -13.25 -1.91 14.61
C HIS A 119 -14.76 -2.05 14.77
N GLN A 120 -15.53 -1.39 13.90
CA GLN A 120 -17.00 -1.49 13.87
C GLN A 120 -17.49 -2.91 13.59
N ASN A 121 -16.66 -3.76 13.00
CA ASN A 121 -16.96 -5.15 12.66
C ASN A 121 -16.23 -6.15 13.57
N GLY A 122 -15.93 -5.77 14.81
CA GLY A 122 -15.61 -6.71 15.88
C GLY A 122 -14.12 -6.97 16.14
N LEU A 123 -13.20 -6.43 15.34
CA LEU A 123 -11.76 -6.55 15.58
C LEU A 123 -11.20 -5.25 16.17
N SER A 124 -11.59 -4.93 17.39
CA SER A 124 -11.32 -3.62 18.04
C SER A 124 -9.86 -3.35 18.38
N ASP A 125 -9.03 -4.39 18.52
CA ASP A 125 -7.58 -4.29 18.79
C ASP A 125 -6.75 -4.10 17.50
N PHE A 126 -7.40 -4.09 16.33
CA PHE A 126 -6.73 -3.90 15.05
C PHE A 126 -5.97 -2.58 15.00
N THR A 127 -4.69 -2.65 14.63
CA THR A 127 -3.88 -1.46 14.37
C THR A 127 -2.94 -1.68 13.20
N TRP A 128 -2.68 -0.60 12.46
CA TRP A 128 -1.60 -0.55 11.47
C TRP A 128 -0.29 -0.18 12.16
N GLN A 129 0.86 -0.55 11.58
CA GLN A 129 2.13 0.06 11.96
C GLN A 129 2.06 1.59 11.83
N ARG A 130 2.77 2.31 12.69
CA ARG A 130 2.80 3.79 12.66
C ARG A 130 3.29 4.31 11.30
N SER A 131 4.39 3.77 10.80
CA SER A 131 4.96 4.11 9.49
C SER A 131 4.43 3.20 8.37
N PHE A 132 4.82 3.50 7.15
CA PHE A 132 4.68 2.65 5.97
C PHE A 132 5.94 2.82 5.12
N HIS A 133 6.22 1.85 4.25
CA HIS A 133 7.31 1.96 3.29
C HIS A 133 6.79 2.63 2.01
N ASP A 134 7.60 3.49 1.39
CA ASP A 134 7.31 4.06 0.08
C ASP A 134 8.53 4.08 -0.84
N HIS A 135 8.27 4.07 -2.15
CA HIS A 135 9.26 4.20 -3.19
C HIS A 135 8.67 4.92 -4.41
N ILE A 136 9.39 5.92 -4.92
CA ILE A 136 8.99 6.66 -6.13
C ILE A 136 9.44 5.88 -7.36
N ILE A 137 8.51 5.58 -8.28
CA ILE A 137 8.79 4.84 -9.50
C ILE A 137 9.05 5.84 -10.64
N LEU A 138 10.28 5.90 -11.14
CA LEU A 138 10.72 6.94 -12.08
C LEU A 138 10.83 6.47 -13.55
N ASN A 139 10.62 5.18 -13.84
CA ASN A 139 10.70 4.65 -15.19
C ASN A 139 9.87 3.37 -15.36
N ASP A 140 9.52 3.06 -16.60
CA ASP A 140 8.65 1.94 -16.96
C ASP A 140 9.23 0.58 -16.58
N LYS A 141 10.55 0.39 -16.70
CA LYS A 141 11.19 -0.87 -16.32
C LYS A 141 11.05 -1.15 -14.82
N SER A 142 11.18 -0.14 -13.98
CA SER A 142 10.93 -0.25 -12.54
C SER A 142 9.43 -0.47 -12.26
N LEU A 143 8.54 0.20 -13.01
CA LEU A 143 7.10 0.01 -12.90
C LEU A 143 6.71 -1.44 -13.15
N THR A 144 7.10 -2.00 -14.31
CA THR A 144 6.81 -3.39 -14.68
C THR A 144 7.31 -4.38 -13.64
N LYS A 145 8.53 -4.19 -13.13
CA LYS A 145 9.07 -5.07 -12.07
C LYS A 145 8.27 -5.04 -10.78
N ILE A 146 7.79 -3.86 -10.38
CA ILE A 146 6.99 -3.72 -9.16
C ILE A 146 5.60 -4.32 -9.37
N GLN A 147 4.98 -4.10 -10.54
CA GLN A 147 3.72 -4.75 -10.92
C GLN A 147 3.85 -6.28 -10.86
N GLU A 148 4.90 -6.84 -11.49
CA GLU A 148 5.20 -8.27 -11.44
C GLU A 148 5.42 -8.78 -10.01
N TYR A 149 6.17 -8.03 -9.18
CA TYR A 149 6.36 -8.37 -7.78
C TYR A 149 5.02 -8.44 -7.03
N ILE A 150 4.16 -7.44 -7.21
CA ILE A 150 2.85 -7.36 -6.55
C ILE A 150 1.96 -8.54 -6.97
N ILE A 151 1.87 -8.81 -8.28
CA ILE A 151 1.05 -9.90 -8.84
C ILE A 151 1.49 -11.26 -8.30
N ASN A 152 2.81 -11.48 -8.23
CA ASN A 152 3.36 -12.78 -7.81
C ASN A 152 3.43 -12.95 -6.29
N ASN A 153 3.25 -11.89 -5.51
CA ASN A 153 3.46 -11.89 -4.06
C ASN A 153 2.68 -12.99 -3.30
N PRO A 154 1.39 -13.26 -3.59
CA PRO A 154 0.66 -14.36 -2.96
C PRO A 154 1.32 -15.74 -3.16
N SER A 155 1.92 -15.97 -4.32
CA SER A 155 2.58 -17.24 -4.64
C SER A 155 3.97 -17.38 -4.02
N THR A 156 4.58 -16.26 -3.63
CA THR A 156 5.91 -16.21 -3.01
C THR A 156 5.84 -15.82 -1.54
N TRP A 157 4.70 -16.02 -0.88
CA TRP A 157 4.44 -15.56 0.50
C TRP A 157 5.51 -16.00 1.51
N ASP A 158 6.00 -17.23 1.42
CA ASP A 158 7.05 -17.72 2.34
C ASP A 158 8.40 -17.02 2.14
N GLN A 159 8.62 -16.36 1.00
CA GLN A 159 9.82 -15.58 0.71
C GLN A 159 9.62 -14.07 0.94
N ASP A 160 8.38 -13.65 1.23
CA ASP A 160 8.03 -12.24 1.42
C ASP A 160 8.71 -11.68 2.67
N GLU A 161 9.39 -10.54 2.53
CA GLU A 161 10.13 -9.91 3.63
C GLU A 161 9.25 -9.52 4.82
N ASN A 162 7.94 -9.29 4.60
CA ASN A 162 6.96 -8.92 5.61
C ASN A 162 6.18 -10.14 6.15
N ASN A 163 6.55 -11.36 5.77
CA ASN A 163 6.08 -12.56 6.43
C ASN A 163 6.54 -12.58 7.89
N ILE A 164 5.62 -12.87 8.81
CA ILE A 164 5.89 -12.87 10.25
C ILE A 164 7.01 -13.86 10.64
N LYS A 165 7.19 -14.96 9.88
CA LYS A 165 8.28 -15.93 10.09
C LYS A 165 9.67 -15.31 9.99
N ASN A 166 9.83 -14.19 9.28
CA ASN A 166 11.11 -13.48 9.14
C ASN A 166 11.45 -12.58 10.34
N TYR A 167 10.57 -12.49 11.34
CA TYR A 167 10.73 -11.68 12.55
C TYR A 167 10.56 -12.48 13.85
N ALA A 168 10.45 -13.81 13.75
CA ALA A 168 10.36 -14.74 14.86
C ALA A 168 11.73 -15.29 15.27
#